data_AF-A0A178CYW3-F1
#
_entry.id   AF-A0A178CYW3-F1
#
_cell.length_a   1.000
_cell.length_b   1.000
_cell.length_c   1.000
_cell.angle_alpha   90.00
_cell.angle_beta   90.00
_cell.angle_gamma   90.00
#
_symmetry.space_group_name_H-M   'P 1'
#
loop_
_entity.id
_entity.type
_entity.pdbx_description
1 polymer ?
#
loop_
_entity_poly.entity_id
_entity_poly.type
_entity_poly.pdbx_seq_one_letter_code
_entity_poly.pdbx_strand_id
1 'polypeptide(L)'
;MPTRDKVTFNIPCLRRKRATPEPDVKPQPRSEFGMDESSGRGHREKKPSEKLKEQVTAKVDRLDDEKPVALPTYIAPNDPKFLQDQKEVPKFFDHSKTAPNGDKTDFYTLGTHVESKEKRYYIRAKRDPTTFYFHADEPPPRYARLSDENHPQCGVESLKNVFTKDMLGKSGEFGSYTTRANVFAREGQFFFEAKVISIAPPGREAPDRALADTQNSDRTSTSRGGLRVGFCRREHHWSENLGGNAYSYAVILRSGRSKEYGSVRFNTMMYHMQGEDAQDPDDLSPGDVVGLMITLPPLEVHQKVVEGTYNPAEYPHLRCGPAVMKKKQGAGKKSAKSGPKSKDGDVAKSKDESVRPHNARAAIRSALTPMLGCTAPSDHDIIRDRNPFLHKGMTYFECPEYTPNHDLSRPTLNTKNKSVNPETGKKYDLLTEPHPNHDLPHLRTLPGSKIELWVNGKYHGVVWEHLFAFLPPASYIEKGSRAVTGGHGDVDDGLLGYYPAISHYTGGAIECKFDGPWWYGYEKDGPAHPDARPIGERYQEQIVEDMVNDLVDEIYQEKLYKDRDWMKKRVLDAPVSLSHN
;
A
#
# COMPACT_ATOMS: atom_id res chain seq x y z
N MET A 1 15.04 2.16 -59.09
CA MET A 1 14.78 2.85 -60.37
C MET A 1 13.26 2.85 -60.63
N PRO A 2 12.71 3.84 -61.36
CA PRO A 2 11.83 4.88 -60.78
C PRO A 2 10.34 4.67 -61.17
N THR A 3 9.33 5.49 -60.82
CA THR A 3 9.19 6.74 -60.03
C THR A 3 7.76 6.79 -59.43
N ARG A 4 7.51 7.63 -58.43
CA ARG A 4 6.15 8.00 -57.99
C ARG A 4 5.74 9.32 -58.64
N ASP A 5 4.51 9.41 -59.16
CA ASP A 5 3.88 10.68 -59.54
C ASP A 5 2.76 11.11 -58.57
N LYS A 6 2.65 12.44 -58.39
CA LYS A 6 1.60 13.16 -57.68
C LYS A 6 1.19 14.37 -58.51
N VAL A 7 -0.11 14.66 -58.57
CA VAL A 7 -0.75 15.85 -59.19
C VAL A 7 -1.93 16.18 -58.25
N THR A 8 -1.93 17.25 -57.42
CA THR A 8 -2.26 18.68 -57.69
C THR A 8 -3.69 18.89 -58.25
N PHE A 9 -4.40 20.01 -58.06
CA PHE A 9 -4.11 21.38 -57.60
C PHE A 9 -4.97 21.73 -56.32
N ASN A 10 -5.34 22.96 -55.89
CA ASN A 10 -5.24 24.33 -56.42
C ASN A 10 -5.25 25.42 -55.30
N ILE A 11 -5.28 26.71 -55.68
CA ILE A 11 -5.23 27.93 -54.82
C ILE A 11 -6.19 29.00 -55.41
N PRO A 12 -6.71 30.00 -54.65
CA PRO A 12 -6.06 31.34 -54.52
C PRO A 12 -6.30 32.01 -53.13
N CYS A 13 -5.48 32.90 -52.52
CA CYS A 13 -4.41 33.85 -52.88
C CYS A 13 -4.83 35.29 -53.30
N LEU A 14 -4.46 36.30 -52.49
CA LEU A 14 -4.33 37.75 -52.82
C LEU A 14 -3.36 38.42 -51.80
N ARG A 15 -2.06 38.61 -52.13
CA ARG A 15 -1.36 39.88 -52.55
C ARG A 15 -1.19 40.96 -51.44
N ARG A 16 0.03 41.21 -50.92
CA ARG A 16 1.18 42.06 -51.42
C ARG A 16 1.02 43.57 -51.06
N LYS A 17 2.03 44.37 -50.64
CA LYS A 17 3.47 44.50 -51.06
C LYS A 17 4.34 45.25 -49.99
N ARG A 18 5.68 45.29 -50.15
CA ARG A 18 6.70 46.00 -49.31
C ARG A 18 7.23 47.31 -49.93
N ALA A 19 7.87 48.17 -49.12
CA ALA A 19 9.01 49.05 -49.48
C ALA A 19 9.88 49.41 -48.23
N THR A 20 11.12 49.89 -48.43
CA THR A 20 12.22 50.24 -47.46
C THR A 20 12.95 51.53 -47.95
N PRO A 21 14.02 52.15 -47.33
CA PRO A 21 14.87 51.82 -46.15
C PRO A 21 15.25 53.00 -45.17
N GLU A 22 16.27 52.76 -44.34
CA GLU A 22 17.05 53.49 -43.26
C GLU A 22 17.64 54.92 -43.53
N PRO A 23 18.36 55.67 -42.60
CA PRO A 23 19.24 55.21 -41.48
C PRO A 23 19.43 56.06 -40.16
N ASP A 24 20.26 55.49 -39.24
CA ASP A 24 21.24 56.04 -38.25
C ASP A 24 20.92 57.11 -37.16
N VAL A 25 21.29 56.82 -35.89
CA VAL A 25 22.10 57.64 -34.92
C VAL A 25 22.66 56.73 -33.78
N LYS A 26 23.89 56.99 -33.28
CA LYS A 26 24.67 56.22 -32.26
C LYS A 26 24.76 56.95 -30.87
N PRO A 27 25.70 56.64 -29.92
CA PRO A 27 25.61 55.53 -28.93
C PRO A 27 26.04 55.84 -27.46
N GLN A 28 25.78 54.90 -26.53
CA GLN A 28 26.62 54.53 -25.35
C GLN A 28 26.82 55.55 -24.18
N PRO A 29 27.34 55.18 -22.96
CA PRO A 29 28.36 54.15 -22.65
C PRO A 29 28.08 53.16 -21.48
N ARG A 30 29.04 52.24 -21.31
CA ARG A 30 29.20 51.27 -20.19
C ARG A 30 29.97 51.87 -19.01
N SER A 31 29.85 51.24 -17.84
CA SER A 31 30.94 51.15 -16.85
C SER A 31 31.00 49.74 -16.25
N GLU A 32 32.20 49.28 -15.89
CA GLU A 32 32.49 47.92 -15.40
C GLU A 32 32.58 47.83 -13.87
N PHE A 33 32.89 46.61 -13.39
CA PHE A 33 33.44 46.19 -12.08
C PHE A 33 32.52 45.50 -11.06
N GLY A 34 33.06 44.44 -10.44
CA GLY A 34 32.67 43.95 -9.11
C GLY A 34 32.18 42.49 -9.05
N MET A 35 33.03 41.58 -8.56
CA MET A 35 32.58 40.35 -7.88
C MET A 35 32.09 40.71 -6.47
N ASP A 36 31.04 40.06 -5.95
CA ASP A 36 31.18 39.17 -4.77
C ASP A 36 29.87 38.38 -4.43
N GLU A 37 29.97 37.46 -3.46
CA GLU A 37 28.95 36.49 -3.03
C GLU A 37 27.65 37.05 -2.41
N SER A 38 26.52 36.35 -2.63
CA SER A 38 25.63 35.81 -1.56
C SER A 38 24.26 35.37 -2.09
N SER A 39 23.89 34.10 -1.91
CA SER A 39 22.62 33.52 -2.39
C SER A 39 21.48 33.65 -1.37
N GLY A 40 20.94 34.87 -1.24
CA GLY A 40 19.73 35.15 -0.46
C GLY A 40 18.43 34.69 -1.14
N ARG A 41 17.49 34.12 -0.35
CA ARG A 41 16.20 33.61 -0.86
C ARG A 41 15.25 34.74 -1.28
N GLY A 42 14.87 34.78 -2.57
CA GLY A 42 13.87 35.70 -3.10
C GLY A 42 12.44 35.16 -3.04
N HIS A 43 11.56 35.88 -2.34
CA HIS A 43 10.11 35.64 -2.28
C HIS A 43 9.46 36.07 -3.61
N ARG A 44 8.56 35.27 -4.21
CA ARG A 44 7.83 35.66 -5.44
C ARG A 44 6.33 35.73 -5.19
N GLU A 45 5.77 36.93 -5.37
CA GLU A 45 4.36 37.22 -5.20
C GLU A 45 3.48 36.55 -6.27
N LYS A 46 2.27 36.14 -5.88
CA LYS A 46 1.24 35.63 -6.80
C LYS A 46 0.27 36.76 -7.15
N LYS A 47 0.09 37.04 -8.44
CA LYS A 47 -1.05 37.84 -8.93
C LYS A 47 -2.31 36.96 -8.98
N PRO A 48 -3.49 37.47 -8.61
CA PRO A 48 -4.74 36.71 -8.66
C PRO A 48 -5.31 36.64 -10.08
N SER A 49 -5.91 35.50 -10.43
CA SER A 49 -6.75 35.32 -11.62
C SER A 49 -8.21 35.16 -11.20
N GLU A 50 -9.13 35.77 -11.96
CA GLU A 50 -10.54 35.88 -11.61
C GLU A 50 -11.28 34.54 -11.58
N LYS A 51 -12.25 34.41 -10.66
CA LYS A 51 -13.12 33.23 -10.55
C LYS A 51 -14.38 33.43 -11.38
N LEU A 52 -14.55 32.61 -12.41
CA LEU A 52 -15.87 32.36 -13.01
C LEU A 52 -16.72 31.58 -11.98
N LYS A 53 -17.86 32.14 -11.59
CA LYS A 53 -18.85 31.47 -10.72
C LYS A 53 -19.77 30.62 -11.59
N GLU A 54 -19.61 29.30 -11.52
CA GLU A 54 -20.63 28.37 -12.00
C GLU A 54 -21.67 28.16 -10.89
N GLN A 55 -22.95 28.42 -11.19
CA GLN A 55 -24.04 28.28 -10.22
C GLN A 55 -24.52 26.83 -10.15
N VAL A 56 -23.93 26.05 -9.24
CA VAL A 56 -24.52 24.76 -8.83
C VAL A 56 -25.65 25.04 -7.84
N THR A 57 -26.89 24.76 -8.24
CA THR A 57 -28.09 24.86 -7.41
C THR A 57 -28.12 23.73 -6.38
N ALA A 58 -27.66 24.02 -5.16
CA ALA A 58 -27.68 23.08 -4.05
C ALA A 58 -29.11 22.80 -3.56
N LYS A 59 -29.74 21.77 -4.12
CA LYS A 59 -30.71 20.95 -3.38
C LYS A 59 -29.97 19.76 -2.80
N VAL A 60 -29.50 19.93 -1.57
CA VAL A 60 -29.02 18.82 -0.75
C VAL A 60 -30.26 18.12 -0.22
N ASP A 61 -30.63 17.00 -0.86
CA ASP A 61 -31.54 16.05 -0.21
C ASP A 61 -30.86 15.57 1.08
N ARG A 62 -31.61 15.59 2.19
CA ARG A 62 -31.10 15.08 3.47
C ARG A 62 -30.87 13.59 3.30
N LEU A 63 -29.61 13.17 3.39
CA LEU A 63 -29.27 11.76 3.55
C LEU A 63 -29.69 11.37 4.97
N ASP A 64 -30.54 10.36 5.08
CA ASP A 64 -30.88 9.76 6.36
C ASP A 64 -29.67 8.96 6.88
N ASP A 65 -29.07 9.40 7.99
CA ASP A 65 -27.91 8.77 8.64
C ASP A 65 -28.18 7.33 9.16
N GLU A 66 -29.39 6.79 9.00
CA GLU A 66 -29.79 5.45 9.46
C GLU A 66 -29.46 4.31 8.47
N LYS A 67 -28.85 4.60 7.31
CA LYS A 67 -28.40 3.58 6.35
C LYS A 67 -26.88 3.39 6.41
N PRO A 68 -26.36 2.37 7.14
CA PRO A 68 -24.92 2.17 7.32
C PRO A 68 -24.18 1.80 6.03
N VAL A 69 -24.91 1.35 5.00
CA VAL A 69 -24.40 1.05 3.67
C VAL A 69 -25.23 1.86 2.69
N ALA A 70 -24.65 2.90 2.09
CA ALA A 70 -25.23 3.43 0.86
C ALA A 70 -24.99 2.41 -0.26
N LEU A 71 -25.80 2.42 -1.30
CA LEU A 71 -25.62 1.51 -2.44
C LEU A 71 -24.95 2.27 -3.59
N PRO A 72 -24.11 1.61 -4.41
CA PRO A 72 -23.63 2.22 -5.65
C PRO A 72 -24.82 2.59 -6.53
N THR A 73 -24.95 3.87 -6.86
CA THR A 73 -25.97 4.35 -7.81
C THR A 73 -25.59 4.08 -9.26
N TYR A 74 -24.30 3.82 -9.51
CA TYR A 74 -23.76 3.44 -10.81
C TYR A 74 -23.94 1.96 -11.09
N ILE A 75 -24.36 1.65 -12.32
CA ILE A 75 -24.41 0.29 -12.86
C ILE A 75 -23.68 0.32 -14.19
N ALA A 76 -22.65 -0.53 -14.32
CA ALA A 76 -21.88 -0.62 -15.55
C ALA A 76 -22.75 -1.08 -16.73
N PRO A 77 -22.63 -0.49 -17.93
CA PRO A 77 -23.52 -0.76 -19.05
C PRO A 77 -23.41 -2.21 -19.55
N ASN A 78 -24.36 -2.63 -20.38
CA ASN A 78 -24.36 -3.96 -21.00
C ASN A 78 -23.35 -4.05 -22.19
N ASP A 79 -22.06 -3.79 -21.94
CA ASP A 79 -20.99 -3.98 -22.93
C ASP A 79 -20.44 -5.43 -22.85
N PRO A 80 -20.46 -6.21 -23.95
CA PRO A 80 -19.89 -7.57 -23.99
C PRO A 80 -18.41 -7.67 -23.60
N LYS A 81 -17.64 -6.56 -23.64
CA LYS A 81 -16.24 -6.55 -23.18
C LYS A 81 -16.10 -6.89 -21.70
N PHE A 82 -17.12 -6.61 -20.88
CA PHE A 82 -17.12 -6.96 -19.45
C PHE A 82 -17.12 -8.48 -19.20
N LEU A 83 -17.54 -9.29 -20.17
CA LEU A 83 -17.60 -10.75 -20.08
C LEU A 83 -16.29 -11.45 -20.53
N GLN A 84 -15.31 -10.69 -21.04
CA GLN A 84 -14.06 -11.25 -21.55
C GLN A 84 -13.10 -11.62 -20.41
N ASP A 85 -12.41 -12.76 -20.55
CA ASP A 85 -11.32 -13.15 -19.66
C ASP A 85 -10.21 -12.09 -19.66
N GLN A 86 -9.67 -11.82 -18.48
CA GLN A 86 -8.61 -10.83 -18.34
C GLN A 86 -7.29 -11.32 -18.95
N LYS A 87 -6.63 -10.42 -19.68
CA LYS A 87 -5.44 -10.71 -20.47
C LYS A 87 -4.18 -10.30 -19.71
N GLU A 88 -3.14 -11.11 -19.85
CA GLU A 88 -1.80 -10.79 -19.38
C GLU A 88 -1.30 -9.49 -20.03
N VAL A 89 -0.60 -8.64 -19.28
CA VAL A 89 0.00 -7.41 -19.83
C VAL A 89 1.06 -7.81 -20.87
N PRO A 90 1.09 -7.16 -22.06
CA PRO A 90 2.19 -7.36 -23.01
C PRO A 90 3.56 -7.13 -22.36
N LYS A 91 4.51 -8.04 -22.60
CA LYS A 91 5.88 -7.98 -22.05
C LYS A 91 6.87 -7.80 -23.18
N PHE A 92 7.58 -6.67 -23.20
CA PHE A 92 8.56 -6.33 -24.22
C PHE A 92 9.97 -6.55 -23.67
N PHE A 93 10.77 -7.41 -24.32
CA PHE A 93 12.14 -7.68 -23.87
C PHE A 93 12.95 -6.39 -23.82
N ASP A 94 13.67 -6.16 -22.72
CA ASP A 94 14.47 -4.96 -22.50
C ASP A 94 15.97 -5.26 -22.41
N HIS A 95 16.37 -6.14 -21.49
CA HIS A 95 17.75 -6.56 -21.31
C HIS A 95 17.87 -7.89 -20.58
N SER A 96 19.05 -8.49 -20.66
CA SER A 96 19.45 -9.62 -19.83
C SER A 96 20.48 -9.16 -18.80
N LYS A 97 20.50 -9.80 -17.64
CA LYS A 97 21.64 -9.80 -16.71
C LYS A 97 22.19 -11.20 -16.62
N THR A 98 23.51 -11.34 -16.69
CA THR A 98 24.20 -12.64 -16.51
C THR A 98 24.95 -12.61 -15.19
N ALA A 99 24.57 -13.49 -14.26
CA ALA A 99 25.22 -13.63 -12.97
C ALA A 99 26.61 -14.27 -13.11
N PRO A 100 27.52 -14.11 -12.11
CA PRO A 100 28.89 -14.63 -12.19
C PRO A 100 28.99 -16.15 -12.37
N ASN A 101 27.95 -16.90 -12.00
CA ASN A 101 27.84 -18.36 -12.19
C ASN A 101 27.40 -18.75 -13.62
N GLY A 102 27.06 -17.78 -14.48
CA GLY A 102 26.55 -18.00 -15.84
C GLY A 102 25.03 -17.96 -15.98
N ASP A 103 24.26 -17.86 -14.89
CA ASP A 103 22.79 -17.78 -14.95
C ASP A 103 22.35 -16.50 -15.67
N LYS A 104 21.47 -16.63 -16.66
CA LYS A 104 20.93 -15.51 -17.44
C LYS A 104 19.48 -15.23 -17.02
N THR A 105 19.23 -14.02 -16.52
CA THR A 105 17.88 -13.53 -16.24
C THR A 105 17.46 -12.48 -17.26
N ASP A 106 16.31 -12.69 -17.91
CA ASP A 106 15.74 -11.79 -18.90
C ASP A 106 14.66 -10.88 -18.28
N PHE A 107 14.80 -9.57 -18.49
CA PHE A 107 13.90 -8.54 -18.01
C PHE A 107 13.10 -7.90 -19.14
N TYR A 108 11.85 -7.57 -18.84
CA TYR A 108 10.83 -7.10 -19.75
C TYR A 108 10.16 -5.84 -19.21
N THR A 109 9.91 -4.86 -20.08
CA THR A 109 9.05 -3.71 -19.78
C THR A 109 7.59 -4.13 -19.99
N LEU A 110 6.70 -3.75 -19.08
CA LEU A 110 5.26 -4.01 -19.20
C LEU A 110 4.59 -3.00 -20.15
N GLY A 111 3.68 -3.47 -20.97
CA GLY A 111 2.79 -2.63 -21.78
C GLY A 111 1.81 -1.82 -20.93
N THR A 112 1.10 -0.87 -21.56
CA THR A 112 0.21 0.03 -20.80
C THR A 112 -0.99 -0.71 -20.23
N HIS A 113 -1.15 -0.62 -18.91
CA HIS A 113 -2.27 -1.13 -18.12
C HIS A 113 -2.74 -0.03 -17.14
N VAL A 114 -3.77 -0.31 -16.33
CA VAL A 114 -4.12 0.55 -15.20
C VAL A 114 -3.26 0.17 -14.00
N GLU A 115 -2.67 1.17 -13.37
CA GLU A 115 -1.80 1.05 -12.19
C GLU A 115 -2.44 1.81 -11.01
N SER A 116 -2.22 1.34 -9.78
CA SER A 116 -2.68 2.03 -8.57
C SER A 116 -2.13 3.45 -8.44
N LYS A 117 -2.98 4.39 -8.00
CA LYS A 117 -2.69 5.83 -7.90
C LYS A 117 -3.05 6.36 -6.51
N GLU A 118 -2.65 7.60 -6.23
CA GLU A 118 -3.07 8.28 -4.99
C GLU A 118 -4.59 8.18 -4.80
N LYS A 119 -5.01 7.63 -3.66
CA LYS A 119 -6.41 7.39 -3.25
C LYS A 119 -7.20 6.33 -4.04
N ARG A 120 -6.62 5.67 -5.05
CA ARG A 120 -7.28 4.65 -5.88
C ARG A 120 -6.45 3.40 -6.10
N TYR A 121 -7.02 2.27 -5.71
CA TYR A 121 -6.52 0.93 -5.92
C TYR A 121 -7.30 0.30 -7.09
N TYR A 122 -6.63 -0.49 -7.93
CA TYR A 122 -7.28 -1.13 -9.08
C TYR A 122 -7.03 -2.63 -9.07
N ILE A 123 -8.10 -3.40 -9.27
CA ILE A 123 -8.09 -4.86 -9.40
C ILE A 123 -8.69 -5.18 -10.75
N ARG A 124 -8.15 -6.15 -11.49
CA ARG A 124 -8.85 -6.70 -12.65
C ARG A 124 -10.15 -7.42 -12.26
N ALA A 125 -11.17 -7.26 -13.09
CA ALA A 125 -12.51 -7.79 -12.81
C ALA A 125 -13.15 -8.38 -14.06
N LYS A 126 -14.19 -9.19 -13.86
CA LYS A 126 -14.98 -9.79 -14.93
C LYS A 126 -16.44 -9.87 -14.50
N ARG A 127 -17.37 -9.63 -15.43
CA ARG A 127 -18.81 -9.81 -15.21
C ARG A 127 -19.17 -11.29 -15.33
N ASP A 128 -19.98 -11.80 -14.41
CA ASP A 128 -20.59 -13.12 -14.54
C ASP A 128 -21.73 -13.10 -15.59
N PRO A 129 -21.76 -14.02 -16.56
CA PRO A 129 -22.80 -14.06 -17.60
C PRO A 129 -24.19 -14.48 -17.10
N THR A 130 -24.29 -15.05 -15.90
CA THR A 130 -25.53 -15.56 -15.31
C THR A 130 -26.19 -14.52 -14.40
N THR A 131 -25.42 -13.98 -13.43
CA THR A 131 -25.90 -13.07 -12.38
C THR A 131 -25.76 -11.58 -12.75
N PHE A 132 -24.89 -11.26 -13.71
CA PHE A 132 -24.52 -9.90 -14.17
C PHE A 132 -23.78 -9.03 -13.15
N TYR A 133 -23.48 -9.56 -11.96
CA TYR A 133 -22.51 -8.97 -11.03
C TYR A 133 -21.07 -9.13 -11.56
N PHE A 134 -20.11 -8.58 -10.82
CA PHE A 134 -18.69 -8.64 -11.16
C PHE A 134 -17.91 -9.30 -10.04
N HIS A 135 -16.87 -10.03 -10.43
CA HIS A 135 -15.90 -10.67 -9.55
C HIS A 135 -14.48 -10.23 -9.94
N ALA A 136 -13.51 -10.41 -9.04
CA ALA A 136 -12.10 -10.29 -9.42
C ALA A 136 -11.71 -11.41 -10.42
N ASP A 137 -10.90 -11.09 -11.42
CA ASP A 137 -10.37 -12.06 -12.40
C ASP A 137 -8.90 -11.76 -12.70
N GLU A 138 -8.00 -12.61 -12.20
CA GLU A 138 -6.57 -12.43 -12.41
C GLU A 138 -6.06 -13.17 -13.67
N PRO A 139 -5.31 -12.49 -14.54
CA PRO A 139 -4.71 -13.11 -15.72
C PRO A 139 -3.59 -14.09 -15.35
N PRO A 140 -3.09 -14.86 -16.33
CA PRO A 140 -1.83 -15.57 -16.19
C PRO A 140 -0.71 -14.65 -15.63
N PRO A 141 0.16 -15.19 -14.73
CA PRO A 141 0.44 -16.61 -14.60
C PRO A 141 -0.32 -17.36 -13.47
N ARG A 142 -1.23 -16.70 -12.74
CA ARG A 142 -2.10 -17.28 -11.70
C ARG A 142 -1.39 -17.98 -10.52
N TYR A 143 -0.42 -17.28 -9.94
CA TYR A 143 0.23 -17.64 -8.67
C TYR A 143 0.72 -16.38 -7.95
N ALA A 144 1.30 -16.55 -6.76
CA ALA A 144 1.91 -15.47 -5.99
C ALA A 144 3.15 -14.89 -6.70
N ARG A 145 3.13 -13.59 -6.97
CA ARG A 145 4.10 -12.90 -7.83
C ARG A 145 4.24 -11.44 -7.42
N LEU A 146 5.21 -10.73 -8.01
CA LEU A 146 5.22 -9.27 -7.97
C LEU A 146 4.01 -8.75 -8.77
N SER A 147 3.19 -7.93 -8.12
CA SER A 147 1.97 -7.39 -8.71
C SER A 147 2.29 -6.28 -9.69
N ASP A 148 1.65 -6.33 -10.85
CA ASP A 148 1.69 -5.31 -11.90
C ASP A 148 0.75 -4.13 -11.58
N GLU A 149 -0.32 -4.38 -10.84
CA GLU A 149 -1.29 -3.35 -10.42
C GLU A 149 -0.80 -2.55 -9.19
N ASN A 150 0.06 -3.17 -8.36
CA ASN A 150 0.55 -2.63 -7.07
C ASN A 150 1.99 -2.11 -7.14
N HIS A 151 2.38 -1.71 -8.35
CA HIS A 151 3.36 -0.68 -8.61
C HIS A 151 2.76 0.29 -9.64
N PRO A 152 3.25 1.52 -9.74
CA PRO A 152 2.99 2.33 -10.92
C PRO A 152 4.27 2.68 -11.68
N GLN A 153 4.07 3.37 -12.79
CA GLN A 153 5.08 3.99 -13.64
C GLN A 153 5.86 3.05 -14.57
N CYS A 154 5.38 1.83 -14.85
CA CYS A 154 5.90 1.05 -15.99
C CYS A 154 5.73 1.78 -17.34
N GLY A 155 4.74 2.67 -17.43
CA GLY A 155 4.53 3.55 -18.59
C GLY A 155 5.28 4.89 -18.57
N VAL A 156 6.11 5.19 -17.55
CA VAL A 156 6.87 6.44 -17.48
C VAL A 156 8.29 6.21 -18.00
N GLU A 157 8.60 6.77 -19.17
CA GLU A 157 9.86 6.54 -19.90
C GLU A 157 11.12 6.84 -19.08
N SER A 158 11.08 7.81 -18.16
CA SER A 158 12.19 8.15 -17.28
C SER A 158 12.33 7.24 -16.04
N LEU A 159 11.31 6.45 -15.68
CA LEU A 159 11.20 5.72 -14.42
C LEU A 159 10.95 4.23 -14.68
N LYS A 160 11.91 3.65 -15.38
CA LYS A 160 11.79 2.34 -16.03
C LYS A 160 11.88 1.18 -15.04
N ASN A 161 10.72 0.64 -14.66
CA ASN A 161 10.56 -0.58 -13.86
C ASN A 161 10.38 -1.79 -14.81
N VAL A 162 11.12 -2.88 -14.59
CA VAL A 162 11.12 -4.06 -15.47
C VAL A 162 11.05 -5.36 -14.68
N PHE A 163 10.45 -6.39 -15.28
CA PHE A 163 10.12 -7.66 -14.63
C PHE A 163 10.62 -8.85 -15.43
N THR A 164 10.89 -9.96 -14.75
CA THR A 164 11.03 -11.26 -15.41
C THR A 164 9.71 -11.70 -16.03
N LYS A 165 9.76 -12.63 -16.99
CA LYS A 165 8.54 -13.07 -17.70
C LYS A 165 7.50 -13.70 -16.78
N ASP A 166 7.94 -14.38 -15.74
CA ASP A 166 7.14 -15.00 -14.67
C ASP A 166 6.66 -14.02 -13.57
N MET A 167 7.06 -12.73 -13.64
CA MET A 167 6.77 -11.72 -12.61
C MET A 167 7.35 -12.03 -11.21
N LEU A 168 8.34 -12.92 -11.09
CA LEU A 168 8.98 -13.26 -9.82
C LEU A 168 10.17 -12.34 -9.50
N GLY A 169 10.89 -11.86 -10.52
CA GLY A 169 12.00 -10.93 -10.40
C GLY A 169 11.71 -9.54 -10.96
N LYS A 170 12.40 -8.53 -10.43
CA LYS A 170 12.33 -7.14 -10.89
C LYS A 170 13.70 -6.45 -10.89
N SER A 171 13.78 -5.38 -11.67
CA SER A 171 14.90 -4.44 -11.78
C SER A 171 14.33 -3.06 -12.15
N GLY A 172 15.13 -2.00 -12.11
CA GLY A 172 14.74 -0.72 -12.71
C GLY A 172 15.85 0.31 -12.71
N GLU A 173 15.96 1.10 -13.80
CA GLU A 173 17.18 1.84 -14.13
C GLU A 173 17.41 3.12 -13.32
N PHE A 174 16.33 3.79 -12.89
CA PHE A 174 16.37 5.13 -12.29
C PHE A 174 15.46 5.22 -11.08
N GLY A 175 15.78 6.12 -10.14
CA GLY A 175 14.93 6.38 -8.98
C GLY A 175 14.88 5.23 -7.98
N SER A 176 13.92 5.30 -7.06
CA SER A 176 13.68 4.32 -6.00
C SER A 176 12.21 3.92 -5.99
N TYR A 177 11.92 2.65 -6.29
CA TYR A 177 10.53 2.18 -6.40
C TYR A 177 10.28 0.85 -5.69
N THR A 178 9.27 0.87 -4.84
CA THR A 178 8.76 -0.30 -4.14
C THR A 178 7.67 -0.98 -4.98
N THR A 179 7.79 -2.30 -5.14
CA THR A 179 6.76 -3.16 -5.72
C THR A 179 6.32 -4.15 -4.67
N ARG A 180 5.00 -4.30 -4.49
CA ARG A 180 4.38 -5.28 -3.61
C ARG A 180 4.12 -6.59 -4.38
N ALA A 181 4.03 -7.70 -3.67
CA ALA A 181 3.42 -8.93 -4.21
C ALA A 181 1.90 -8.74 -4.44
N ASN A 182 1.27 -9.68 -5.15
CA ASN A 182 -0.20 -9.83 -5.19
C ASN A 182 -0.75 -10.64 -3.99
N VAL A 183 0.10 -10.98 -3.01
CA VAL A 183 -0.29 -11.69 -1.78
C VAL A 183 0.15 -10.94 -0.52
N PHE A 184 -0.56 -11.14 0.59
CA PHE A 184 -0.23 -10.54 1.89
C PHE A 184 -0.48 -11.47 3.08
N ALA A 185 0.30 -11.26 4.14
CA ALA A 185 0.12 -11.87 5.44
C ALA A 185 -0.92 -11.08 6.26
N ARG A 186 -1.88 -11.79 6.86
CA ARG A 186 -2.97 -11.21 7.67
C ARG A 186 -2.99 -11.72 9.11
N GLU A 187 -2.73 -13.01 9.32
CA GLU A 187 -2.48 -13.64 10.62
C GLU A 187 -1.58 -14.88 10.42
N GLY A 188 -0.95 -15.42 11.48
CA GLY A 188 -0.14 -16.63 11.39
C GLY A 188 1.30 -16.40 10.90
N GLN A 189 1.93 -17.43 10.35
CA GLN A 189 3.35 -17.44 10.00
C GLN A 189 3.58 -17.71 8.51
N PHE A 190 4.31 -16.81 7.83
CA PHE A 190 4.59 -16.92 6.40
C PHE A 190 6.03 -16.62 6.05
N PHE A 191 6.59 -17.41 5.13
CA PHE A 191 7.97 -17.29 4.63
C PHE A 191 8.02 -17.04 3.12
N PHE A 192 9.03 -16.29 2.68
CA PHE A 192 9.42 -16.15 1.29
C PHE A 192 10.93 -15.91 1.16
N GLU A 193 11.51 -16.20 -0.01
CA GLU A 193 12.91 -15.92 -0.30
C GLU A 193 13.08 -14.89 -1.42
N ALA A 194 14.21 -14.18 -1.42
CA ALA A 194 14.61 -13.26 -2.47
C ALA A 194 16.11 -13.37 -2.79
N LYS A 195 16.44 -13.79 -4.01
CA LYS A 195 17.80 -13.99 -4.53
C LYS A 195 18.31 -12.73 -5.23
N VAL A 196 19.49 -12.26 -4.84
CA VAL A 196 20.16 -11.09 -5.44
C VAL A 196 20.67 -11.43 -6.84
N ILE A 197 20.14 -10.79 -7.88
CA ILE A 197 20.67 -10.88 -9.25
C ILE A 197 21.70 -9.78 -9.51
N SER A 198 21.45 -8.58 -8.98
CA SER A 198 22.30 -7.42 -9.21
C SER A 198 22.27 -6.48 -8.03
N ILE A 199 23.45 -6.16 -7.52
CA ILE A 199 23.67 -5.17 -6.47
C ILE A 199 25.04 -4.51 -6.69
N ALA A 200 25.21 -3.26 -6.29
CA ALA A 200 26.51 -2.60 -6.40
C ALA A 200 27.54 -3.32 -5.49
N PRO A 201 28.84 -3.37 -5.87
CA PRO A 201 29.84 -4.16 -5.17
C PRO A 201 29.92 -3.88 -3.66
N PRO A 202 30.24 -4.88 -2.82
CA PRO A 202 30.39 -4.69 -1.38
C PRO A 202 31.45 -3.64 -1.04
N GLY A 203 31.30 -3.00 0.12
CA GLY A 203 32.18 -1.94 0.58
C GLY A 203 31.87 -0.55 0.04
N ARG A 204 32.55 0.45 0.60
CA ARG A 204 32.35 1.87 0.29
C ARG A 204 33.11 2.27 -0.97
N GLU A 205 32.43 2.96 -1.87
CA GLU A 205 33.10 3.75 -2.90
C GLU A 205 33.90 4.87 -2.22
N ALA A 206 35.15 5.08 -2.66
CA ALA A 206 35.99 6.12 -2.09
C ALA A 206 35.29 7.49 -2.27
N PRO A 207 35.24 8.36 -1.24
CA PRO A 207 34.38 9.56 -1.24
C PRO A 207 34.72 10.61 -2.31
N ASP A 208 35.88 10.48 -2.93
CA ASP A 208 36.43 11.26 -4.04
C ASP A 208 36.06 10.70 -5.43
N ARG A 209 35.58 9.45 -5.51
CA ARG A 209 35.10 8.85 -6.77
C ARG A 209 33.66 9.28 -7.02
N ALA A 210 33.36 9.77 -8.23
CA ALA A 210 32.01 10.23 -8.54
C ALA A 210 31.05 9.03 -8.54
N LEU A 211 29.85 9.21 -7.97
CA LEU A 211 28.79 8.20 -7.96
C LEU A 211 28.33 7.77 -9.37
N ALA A 212 28.70 8.56 -10.39
CA ALA A 212 28.49 8.28 -11.81
C ALA A 212 29.53 7.30 -12.39
N ASP A 213 30.75 7.24 -11.85
CA ASP A 213 31.83 6.35 -12.36
C ASP A 213 31.61 4.90 -11.91
N THR A 214 30.86 4.71 -10.83
CA THR A 214 30.53 3.41 -10.22
C THR A 214 29.18 2.90 -10.72
N GLN A 215 28.28 3.80 -11.10
CA GLN A 215 27.10 3.53 -11.90
C GLN A 215 27.45 3.44 -13.40
N ASN A 216 28.18 2.38 -13.78
CA ASN A 216 28.40 2.01 -15.19
C ASN A 216 27.09 2.16 -15.99
N SER A 217 27.09 2.71 -17.21
CA SER A 217 25.85 2.87 -18.00
C SER A 217 25.28 1.55 -18.53
N ASP A 218 26.06 0.46 -18.56
CA ASP A 218 25.65 -0.84 -19.10
C ASP A 218 24.66 -1.60 -18.20
N ARG A 219 23.36 -1.45 -18.48
CA ARG A 219 22.24 -2.13 -17.79
C ARG A 219 22.39 -3.65 -17.61
N THR A 220 23.18 -4.33 -18.46
CA THR A 220 23.41 -5.78 -18.36
C THR A 220 24.30 -6.18 -17.18
N SER A 221 25.10 -5.24 -16.66
CA SER A 221 25.97 -5.46 -15.50
C SER A 221 25.18 -5.79 -14.23
N THR A 222 25.66 -6.82 -13.52
CA THR A 222 25.18 -7.28 -12.21
C THR A 222 25.75 -6.49 -11.04
N SER A 223 26.84 -5.74 -11.24
CA SER A 223 27.52 -4.94 -10.21
C SER A 223 26.97 -3.51 -10.09
N ARG A 224 25.64 -3.33 -9.91
CA ARG A 224 25.01 -2.01 -9.78
C ARG A 224 23.83 -1.97 -8.80
N GLY A 225 23.54 -0.77 -8.34
CA GLY A 225 22.30 -0.43 -7.66
C GLY A 225 22.21 -0.85 -6.18
N GLY A 226 21.07 -0.53 -5.58
CA GLY A 226 20.73 -0.89 -4.21
C GLY A 226 19.44 -1.70 -4.15
N LEU A 227 19.32 -2.55 -3.14
CA LEU A 227 18.14 -3.38 -2.91
C LEU A 227 17.69 -3.30 -1.45
N ARG A 228 16.38 -3.33 -1.24
CA ARG A 228 15.75 -3.55 0.06
C ARG A 228 14.62 -4.56 -0.10
N VAL A 229 14.53 -5.48 0.84
CA VAL A 229 13.53 -6.55 0.89
C VAL A 229 12.84 -6.47 2.24
N GLY A 230 11.54 -6.70 2.28
CA GLY A 230 10.79 -6.61 3.52
C GLY A 230 9.29 -6.72 3.33
N PHE A 231 8.56 -6.13 4.27
CA PHE A 231 7.10 -6.11 4.27
C PHE A 231 6.59 -4.67 4.35
N CYS A 232 5.48 -4.38 3.67
CA CYS A 232 4.76 -3.12 3.83
C CYS A 232 3.25 -3.27 3.74
N ARG A 233 2.52 -2.31 4.34
CA ARG A 233 1.07 -2.17 4.17
C ARG A 233 0.72 -1.43 2.87
N ARG A 234 -0.57 -1.33 2.54
CA ARG A 234 -1.06 -0.62 1.35
C ARG A 234 -0.80 0.89 1.38
N GLU A 235 -0.80 1.51 2.55
CA GLU A 235 -0.48 2.94 2.72
C GLU A 235 0.98 3.27 2.39
N HIS A 236 1.87 2.28 2.27
CA HIS A 236 3.24 2.52 1.84
C HIS A 236 3.26 2.97 0.39
N HIS A 237 3.57 4.26 0.19
CA HIS A 237 3.64 4.85 -1.13
C HIS A 237 4.78 4.24 -1.95
N TRP A 238 4.46 3.78 -3.15
CA TRP A 238 5.34 3.07 -4.09
C TRP A 238 6.62 3.84 -4.49
N SER A 239 6.61 5.19 -4.43
CA SER A 239 7.79 6.02 -4.72
C SER A 239 8.76 6.14 -3.53
N GLU A 240 8.39 5.59 -2.38
CA GLU A 240 9.27 5.47 -1.24
C GLU A 240 10.07 4.18 -1.28
N ASN A 241 11.28 4.24 -0.72
CA ASN A 241 12.00 3.04 -0.32
C ASN A 241 11.39 2.45 0.97
N LEU A 242 11.35 1.13 1.08
CA LEU A 242 11.00 0.38 2.28
C LEU A 242 11.90 0.75 3.47
N GLY A 243 11.31 0.67 4.67
CA GLY A 243 11.87 1.25 5.89
C GLY A 243 11.89 2.78 5.85
N GLY A 244 11.18 3.38 4.90
CA GLY A 244 11.13 4.81 4.66
C GLY A 244 10.20 5.53 5.63
N ASN A 245 9.00 5.01 5.75
CA ASN A 245 7.93 5.43 6.66
C ASN A 245 7.61 4.28 7.62
N ALA A 246 6.69 4.50 8.56
CA ALA A 246 6.33 3.48 9.55
C ALA A 246 5.36 2.39 9.03
N TYR A 247 4.94 2.46 7.75
CA TYR A 247 4.16 1.42 7.07
C TYR A 247 5.01 0.30 6.46
N SER A 248 6.33 0.35 6.64
CA SER A 248 7.26 -0.59 6.01
C SER A 248 8.46 -0.92 6.91
N TYR A 249 8.87 -2.18 6.87
CA TYR A 249 10.06 -2.72 7.53
C TYR A 249 10.93 -3.36 6.46
N ALA A 250 12.24 -3.13 6.48
CA ALA A 250 13.14 -3.65 5.45
C ALA A 250 14.52 -4.05 5.98
N VAL A 251 15.09 -5.05 5.34
CA VAL A 251 16.51 -5.36 5.36
C VAL A 251 17.17 -4.68 4.15
N ILE A 252 18.28 -3.97 4.37
CA ILE A 252 19.11 -3.40 3.31
C ILE A 252 20.16 -4.44 2.89
N LEU A 253 20.20 -4.78 1.61
CA LEU A 253 21.05 -5.87 1.12
C LEU A 253 22.52 -5.47 0.89
N ARG A 254 22.80 -4.16 0.78
CA ARG A 254 24.15 -3.56 0.75
C ARG A 254 24.13 -2.38 1.71
N SER A 255 24.69 -2.56 2.91
CA SER A 255 24.75 -1.49 3.91
C SER A 255 26.10 -0.76 3.85
N GLY A 256 27.19 -1.43 3.47
CA GLY A 256 28.57 -0.91 3.49
C GLY A 256 29.11 -0.61 4.89
N ARG A 257 28.22 -0.61 5.89
CA ARG A 257 28.38 -0.21 7.28
C ARG A 257 27.35 -0.94 8.17
N SER A 258 26.94 -2.17 7.82
CA SER A 258 25.98 -2.95 8.64
C SER A 258 26.46 -3.09 10.10
N LYS A 259 27.77 -3.17 10.31
CA LYS A 259 28.40 -3.23 11.63
C LYS A 259 28.45 -1.90 12.40
N GLU A 260 28.19 -0.75 11.77
CA GLU A 260 28.17 0.58 12.41
C GLU A 260 26.74 1.11 12.62
N TYR A 261 25.84 0.87 11.67
CA TYR A 261 24.46 1.41 11.70
C TYR A 261 23.37 0.34 11.64
N GLY A 262 23.73 -0.93 11.41
CA GLY A 262 22.79 -2.03 11.22
C GLY A 262 22.37 -2.25 9.76
N SER A 263 21.66 -3.35 9.56
CA SER A 263 21.08 -3.79 8.29
C SER A 263 19.57 -3.48 8.17
N VAL A 264 18.89 -3.21 9.28
CA VAL A 264 17.44 -3.01 9.33
C VAL A 264 17.08 -1.55 9.15
N ARG A 265 16.18 -1.25 8.22
CA ARG A 265 15.59 0.07 8.00
C ARG A 265 14.13 0.10 8.47
N PHE A 266 13.83 1.05 9.35
CA PHE A 266 12.46 1.39 9.77
C PHE A 266 12.32 2.90 9.94
N ASN A 267 11.22 3.47 9.43
CA ASN A 267 10.89 4.89 9.47
C ASN A 267 12.10 5.85 9.32
N THR A 268 12.80 5.78 8.19
CA THR A 268 14.03 6.49 7.82
C THR A 268 15.31 6.06 8.56
N MET A 269 15.21 5.55 9.79
CA MET A 269 16.34 5.19 10.65
C MET A 269 16.93 3.81 10.31
N MET A 270 18.08 3.53 10.93
CA MET A 270 18.85 2.30 10.77
C MET A 270 18.99 1.64 12.15
N TYR A 271 18.86 0.32 12.19
CA TYR A 271 18.85 -0.51 13.39
C TYR A 271 19.62 -1.81 13.13
N HIS A 272 20.25 -2.31 14.17
CA HIS A 272 20.82 -3.66 14.19
C HIS A 272 19.73 -4.73 14.32
N MET A 273 20.06 -5.95 13.94
CA MET A 273 19.24 -7.14 14.21
C MET A 273 18.98 -7.31 15.71
N GLN A 274 17.82 -7.85 16.07
CA GLN A 274 17.35 -8.04 17.44
C GLN A 274 17.20 -9.54 17.78
N GLY A 275 17.17 -9.88 19.07
CA GLY A 275 17.04 -11.25 19.55
C GLY A 275 18.33 -11.85 20.11
N GLU A 276 18.25 -13.08 20.58
CA GLU A 276 19.40 -13.85 21.07
C GLU A 276 20.29 -14.26 19.88
N ASP A 277 21.62 -14.17 20.05
CA ASP A 277 22.65 -14.38 19.02
C ASP A 277 22.47 -13.62 17.69
N ALA A 278 21.66 -12.55 17.70
CA ALA A 278 21.39 -11.74 16.51
C ALA A 278 22.65 -11.07 15.96
N GLN A 279 22.85 -11.18 14.65
CA GLN A 279 24.03 -10.65 13.96
C GLN A 279 23.59 -10.04 12.63
N ASP A 280 23.89 -8.77 12.40
CA ASP A 280 23.70 -8.18 11.07
C ASP A 280 24.51 -8.95 10.02
N PRO A 281 23.91 -9.24 8.84
CA PRO A 281 24.66 -9.83 7.75
C PRO A 281 25.79 -8.92 7.27
N ASP A 282 26.84 -9.55 6.74
CA ASP A 282 27.83 -8.88 5.89
C ASP A 282 27.17 -8.40 4.58
N ASP A 283 27.85 -7.54 3.81
CA ASP A 283 27.33 -7.04 2.54
C ASP A 283 27.07 -8.21 1.56
N LEU A 284 25.84 -8.30 1.03
CA LEU A 284 25.45 -9.36 0.12
C LEU A 284 25.99 -9.13 -1.29
N SER A 285 26.23 -10.23 -2.00
CA SER A 285 26.72 -10.29 -3.37
C SER A 285 25.67 -10.90 -4.33
N PRO A 286 25.80 -10.70 -5.65
CA PRO A 286 24.98 -11.41 -6.62
C PRO A 286 25.10 -12.94 -6.45
N GLY A 287 23.96 -13.60 -6.28
CA GLY A 287 23.85 -15.03 -5.95
C GLY A 287 23.32 -15.30 -4.54
N ASP A 288 23.51 -14.39 -3.58
CA ASP A 288 23.02 -14.57 -2.21
C ASP A 288 21.48 -14.53 -2.13
N VAL A 289 20.92 -15.33 -1.22
CA VAL A 289 19.48 -15.46 -0.99
C VAL A 289 19.11 -14.97 0.40
N VAL A 290 18.10 -14.11 0.46
CA VAL A 290 17.52 -13.56 1.67
C VAL A 290 16.18 -14.23 1.93
N GLY A 291 16.08 -15.04 2.98
CA GLY A 291 14.81 -15.57 3.47
C GLY A 291 14.22 -14.61 4.50
N LEU A 292 12.93 -14.25 4.35
CA LEU A 292 12.20 -13.48 5.35
C LEU A 292 10.95 -14.23 5.80
N MET A 293 10.77 -14.29 7.11
CA MET A 293 9.53 -14.75 7.73
C MET A 293 8.81 -13.60 8.42
N ILE A 294 7.48 -13.59 8.34
CA ILE A 294 6.63 -12.75 9.18
C ILE A 294 5.76 -13.65 10.08
N THR A 295 5.73 -13.33 11.36
CA THR A 295 4.77 -13.86 12.34
C THR A 295 3.79 -12.76 12.71
N LEU A 296 2.50 -13.04 12.65
CA LEU A 296 1.39 -12.18 13.06
C LEU A 296 0.49 -12.94 14.06
N PRO A 297 -0.08 -12.26 15.08
CA PRO A 297 -1.03 -12.90 15.98
C PRO A 297 -2.35 -13.23 15.24
N PRO A 298 -3.20 -14.11 15.81
CA PRO A 298 -4.52 -14.38 15.27
C PRO A 298 -5.40 -13.14 15.15
N LEU A 299 -6.33 -13.13 14.20
CA LEU A 299 -7.25 -12.02 13.94
C LEU A 299 -8.10 -11.65 15.18
N GLU A 300 -8.44 -12.60 16.05
CA GLU A 300 -9.12 -12.32 17.33
C GLU A 300 -8.28 -11.41 18.24
N VAL A 301 -6.97 -11.65 18.33
CA VAL A 301 -6.05 -10.82 19.11
C VAL A 301 -5.89 -9.46 18.45
N HIS A 302 -5.80 -9.41 17.12
CA HIS A 302 -5.75 -8.17 16.36
C HIS A 302 -7.01 -7.32 16.62
N GLN A 303 -8.20 -7.92 16.57
CA GLN A 303 -9.47 -7.27 16.90
C GLN A 303 -9.42 -6.64 18.29
N LYS A 304 -9.05 -7.41 19.33
CA LYS A 304 -8.89 -6.89 20.70
C LYS A 304 -7.89 -5.72 20.78
N VAL A 305 -6.82 -5.74 19.98
CA VAL A 305 -5.85 -4.63 19.89
C VAL A 305 -6.47 -3.38 19.27
N VAL A 306 -7.19 -3.48 18.13
CA VAL A 306 -7.79 -2.29 17.47
C VAL A 306 -9.04 -1.76 18.18
N GLU A 307 -9.71 -2.59 18.97
CA GLU A 307 -10.74 -2.16 19.93
C GLU A 307 -10.15 -1.51 21.19
N GLY A 308 -8.91 -1.87 21.57
CA GLY A 308 -8.27 -1.42 22.81
C GLY A 308 -8.69 -2.25 24.04
N THR A 309 -9.27 -3.42 23.81
CA THR A 309 -9.73 -4.40 24.80
C THR A 309 -8.68 -5.47 25.10
N TYR A 310 -7.53 -5.46 24.41
CA TYR A 310 -6.47 -6.47 24.57
C TYR A 310 -5.89 -6.53 26.00
N ASN A 311 -5.89 -7.74 26.54
CA ASN A 311 -5.42 -8.06 27.88
C ASN A 311 -4.24 -9.04 27.81
N PRO A 312 -3.00 -8.62 28.14
CA PRO A 312 -1.84 -9.50 28.12
C PRO A 312 -1.96 -10.77 28.98
N ALA A 313 -2.83 -10.78 30.00
CA ALA A 313 -3.02 -11.95 30.86
C ALA A 313 -3.78 -13.09 30.17
N GLU A 314 -4.55 -12.81 29.11
CA GLU A 314 -5.22 -13.83 28.28
C GLU A 314 -4.25 -14.50 27.30
N TYR A 315 -3.18 -13.82 26.92
CA TYR A 315 -2.21 -14.27 25.91
C TYR A 315 -0.77 -14.21 26.43
N PRO A 316 -0.42 -14.93 27.52
CA PRO A 316 0.89 -14.84 28.16
C PRO A 316 2.06 -15.31 27.26
N HIS A 317 1.76 -16.02 26.18
CA HIS A 317 2.73 -16.45 25.17
C HIS A 317 3.04 -15.35 24.13
N LEU A 318 2.20 -14.32 23.99
CA LEU A 318 2.42 -13.24 23.05
C LEU A 318 3.23 -12.12 23.70
N ARG A 319 4.50 -12.02 23.30
CA ARG A 319 5.39 -10.95 23.75
C ARG A 319 4.83 -9.58 23.34
N CYS A 320 4.44 -8.78 24.32
CA CYS A 320 4.06 -7.38 24.10
C CYS A 320 5.31 -6.50 23.91
N GLY A 321 5.15 -5.38 23.22
CA GLY A 321 6.17 -4.32 23.14
C GLY A 321 6.46 -3.65 24.49
N PRO A 322 7.11 -2.47 24.53
CA PRO A 322 7.51 -1.78 25.78
C PRO A 322 6.31 -1.26 26.60
N ALA A 323 5.49 -2.19 27.09
CA ALA A 323 4.31 -2.00 27.89
C ALA A 323 4.70 -1.98 29.38
N VAL A 324 5.49 -0.98 29.79
CA VAL A 324 5.59 -0.63 31.21
C VAL A 324 4.26 0.00 31.63
N MET A 325 3.25 -0.84 31.86
CA MET A 325 2.00 -0.43 32.47
C MET A 325 2.32 0.11 33.88
N LYS A 326 2.48 1.42 34.01
CA LYS A 326 2.50 2.09 35.31
C LYS A 326 1.15 1.84 35.97
N LYS A 327 1.12 0.81 36.82
CA LYS A 327 -0.03 0.38 37.61
C LYS A 327 -0.60 1.61 38.31
N LYS A 328 -1.70 2.15 37.79
CA LYS A 328 -2.34 3.37 38.30
C LYS A 328 -2.86 3.05 39.71
N GLN A 329 -2.06 3.37 40.72
CA GLN A 329 -2.44 3.14 42.12
C GLN A 329 -3.78 3.86 42.34
N GLY A 330 -4.78 3.10 42.78
CA GLY A 330 -6.14 3.59 42.91
C GLY A 330 -6.18 4.84 43.78
N ALA A 331 -6.95 5.84 43.35
CA ALA A 331 -7.14 7.06 44.13
C ALA A 331 -7.69 6.68 45.51
N GLY A 332 -6.85 6.84 46.54
CA GLY A 332 -7.19 6.44 47.90
C GLY A 332 -8.43 7.18 48.40
N LYS A 333 -9.41 6.44 48.93
CA LYS A 333 -10.56 6.99 49.64
C LYS A 333 -10.07 7.99 50.70
N LYS A 334 -10.38 9.27 50.53
CA LYS A 334 -10.37 10.24 51.64
C LYS A 334 -11.81 10.47 52.10
N SER A 335 -12.06 10.14 53.36
CA SER A 335 -13.35 10.23 54.02
C SER A 335 -13.69 11.65 54.48
N ALA A 336 -14.89 12.09 54.10
CA ALA A 336 -15.77 13.07 54.76
C ALA A 336 -15.22 14.13 55.74
N LYS A 337 -15.49 15.41 55.46
CA LYS A 337 -16.42 16.25 56.28
C LYS A 337 -16.64 17.67 55.70
N SER A 338 -17.88 17.92 55.24
CA SER A 338 -18.73 19.09 55.55
C SER A 338 -19.72 19.39 54.42
N GLY A 339 -21.00 19.52 54.77
CA GLY A 339 -21.97 20.35 54.04
C GLY A 339 -22.20 21.65 54.82
N PRO A 340 -23.27 22.45 54.58
CA PRO A 340 -24.42 22.16 53.70
C PRO A 340 -24.92 23.34 52.84
N LYS A 341 -25.69 23.07 51.77
CA LYS A 341 -27.13 23.41 51.65
C LYS A 341 -27.67 23.18 50.24
N SER A 342 -28.93 22.75 50.18
CA SER A 342 -29.73 22.55 48.98
C SER A 342 -30.38 23.85 48.48
N LYS A 343 -30.68 23.86 47.18
CA LYS A 343 -31.91 24.44 46.64
C LYS A 343 -32.47 23.49 45.57
N ASP A 344 -33.74 23.16 45.70
CA ASP A 344 -34.50 22.30 44.79
C ASP A 344 -34.93 23.02 43.49
N GLY A 345 -35.29 22.21 42.49
CA GLY A 345 -35.85 22.62 41.18
C GLY A 345 -34.80 22.58 40.07
N ASP A 346 -34.84 21.68 39.09
CA ASP A 346 -36.02 21.30 38.29
C ASP A 346 -35.98 19.87 37.71
N VAL A 347 -37.01 19.51 36.94
CA VAL A 347 -37.43 18.15 36.52
C VAL A 347 -36.47 17.42 35.57
N ALA A 348 -36.47 16.09 35.69
CA ALA A 348 -35.66 15.15 34.93
C ALA A 348 -35.92 15.14 33.40
N LYS A 349 -34.83 14.92 32.65
CA LYS A 349 -34.86 14.21 31.36
C LYS A 349 -33.76 13.16 31.33
N SER A 350 -34.13 11.90 31.56
CA SER A 350 -33.31 10.75 31.19
C SER A 350 -33.19 10.71 29.67
N LYS A 351 -32.03 11.07 29.13
CA LYS A 351 -31.72 10.82 27.73
C LYS A 351 -31.28 9.36 27.61
N ASP A 352 -32.22 8.52 27.20
CA ASP A 352 -31.98 7.10 26.92
C ASP A 352 -31.04 7.02 25.70
N GLU A 353 -29.77 6.64 25.93
CA GLU A 353 -28.86 6.31 24.83
C GLU A 353 -29.11 4.86 24.41
N SER A 354 -29.58 4.70 23.17
CA SER A 354 -29.99 3.44 22.59
C SER A 354 -28.80 2.53 22.26
N VAL A 355 -28.23 1.88 23.28
CA VAL A 355 -27.17 0.86 23.14
C VAL A 355 -27.74 -0.45 22.56
N ARG A 356 -28.14 -0.44 21.27
CA ARG A 356 -28.60 -1.65 20.54
C ARG A 356 -28.25 -1.62 19.04
N PRO A 357 -26.97 -1.86 18.68
CA PRO A 357 -26.69 -2.75 17.55
C PRO A 357 -26.01 -4.08 17.97
N HIS A 358 -25.16 -4.02 19.00
CA HIS A 358 -24.23 -5.09 19.39
C HIS A 358 -24.90 -6.44 19.74
N ASN A 359 -26.08 -6.41 20.36
CA ASN A 359 -26.74 -7.62 20.86
C ASN A 359 -27.33 -8.51 19.74
N ALA A 360 -27.68 -7.96 18.57
CA ALA A 360 -28.23 -8.76 17.48
C ALA A 360 -27.15 -9.62 16.80
N ARG A 361 -25.96 -9.03 16.59
CA ARG A 361 -24.79 -9.68 15.98
C ARG A 361 -24.29 -10.85 16.82
N ALA A 362 -24.08 -10.63 18.12
CA ALA A 362 -23.66 -11.66 19.06
C ALA A 362 -24.68 -12.83 19.14
N ALA A 363 -25.98 -12.53 19.10
CA ALA A 363 -27.03 -13.54 19.11
C ALA A 363 -27.04 -14.40 17.83
N ILE A 364 -26.84 -13.80 16.64
CA ILE A 364 -26.71 -14.55 15.38
C ILE A 364 -25.48 -15.45 15.41
N ARG A 365 -24.32 -14.93 15.87
CA ARG A 365 -23.07 -15.70 15.91
C ARG A 365 -23.13 -16.88 16.89
N SER A 366 -23.80 -16.72 18.03
CA SER A 366 -24.01 -17.81 19.00
C SER A 366 -24.91 -18.95 18.48
N ALA A 367 -25.64 -18.74 17.39
CA ALA A 367 -26.44 -19.76 16.72
C ALA A 367 -25.71 -20.49 15.58
N LEU A 368 -24.48 -20.08 15.23
CA LEU A 368 -23.68 -20.73 14.19
C LEU A 368 -22.81 -21.84 14.79
N THR A 369 -23.10 -23.09 14.45
CA THR A 369 -22.23 -24.23 14.76
C THR A 369 -21.18 -24.39 13.67
N PRO A 370 -19.86 -24.41 13.98
CA PRO A 370 -18.83 -24.67 13.00
C PRO A 370 -18.98 -26.06 12.38
N MET A 371 -18.85 -26.16 11.05
CA MET A 371 -18.75 -27.44 10.35
C MET A 371 -17.49 -28.19 10.80
N LEU A 372 -17.56 -29.53 10.86
CA LEU A 372 -16.49 -30.37 11.41
C LEU A 372 -15.13 -30.07 10.74
N GLY A 373 -14.17 -29.60 11.53
CA GLY A 373 -12.81 -29.26 11.06
C GLY A 373 -12.59 -27.81 10.62
N CYS A 374 -13.62 -26.98 10.56
CA CYS A 374 -13.48 -25.56 10.25
C CYS A 374 -13.54 -24.70 11.53
N THR A 375 -12.62 -23.74 11.67
CA THR A 375 -12.70 -22.72 12.72
C THR A 375 -13.84 -21.73 12.42
N ALA A 376 -14.46 -21.16 13.46
CA ALA A 376 -15.42 -20.09 13.27
C ALA A 376 -14.68 -18.84 12.74
N PRO A 377 -15.13 -18.21 11.63
CA PRO A 377 -14.46 -17.04 11.09
C PRO A 377 -14.49 -15.86 12.08
N SER A 378 -13.49 -14.97 11.97
CA SER A 378 -13.36 -13.78 12.83
C SER A 378 -14.58 -12.85 12.71
N ASP A 379 -14.87 -12.04 13.74
CA ASP A 379 -16.06 -11.16 13.75
C ASP A 379 -15.90 -9.89 12.86
N HIS A 380 -14.98 -9.91 11.90
CA HIS A 380 -14.66 -8.72 11.09
C HIS A 380 -15.62 -8.60 9.91
N ASP A 381 -16.34 -7.48 9.81
CA ASP A 381 -17.05 -7.14 8.58
C ASP A 381 -16.03 -6.75 7.51
N ILE A 382 -16.12 -7.41 6.36
CA ILE A 382 -15.46 -6.98 5.13
C ILE A 382 -16.45 -6.11 4.37
N ILE A 383 -16.12 -4.84 4.14
CA ILE A 383 -16.97 -3.84 3.49
C ILE A 383 -16.21 -3.29 2.29
N ARG A 384 -16.67 -3.62 1.09
CA ARG A 384 -15.94 -3.36 -0.17
C ARG A 384 -16.69 -2.37 -1.03
N ASP A 385 -16.00 -1.31 -1.45
CA ASP A 385 -16.48 -0.35 -2.45
C ASP A 385 -15.72 -0.59 -3.76
N ARG A 386 -16.39 -1.21 -4.73
CA ARG A 386 -15.80 -1.70 -5.98
C ARG A 386 -16.62 -1.23 -7.18
N ASN A 387 -16.05 -0.34 -7.98
CA ASN A 387 -16.74 0.23 -9.14
C ASN A 387 -16.18 -0.33 -10.47
N PRO A 388 -16.91 -1.19 -11.20
CA PRO A 388 -16.42 -1.81 -12.43
C PRO A 388 -16.40 -0.84 -13.62
N PHE A 389 -15.29 -0.79 -14.36
CA PHE A 389 -15.12 0.02 -15.57
C PHE A 389 -14.22 -0.66 -16.62
N LEU A 390 -14.23 -0.13 -17.85
CA LEU A 390 -13.40 -0.59 -18.97
C LEU A 390 -12.22 0.36 -19.19
N HIS A 391 -11.01 -0.20 -19.33
CA HIS A 391 -9.83 0.53 -19.78
C HIS A 391 -9.09 -0.26 -20.86
N LYS A 392 -8.99 0.31 -22.08
CA LYS A 392 -8.25 -0.28 -23.23
C LYS A 392 -8.62 -1.74 -23.56
N GLY A 393 -9.86 -2.15 -23.25
CA GLY A 393 -10.36 -3.51 -23.51
C GLY A 393 -10.06 -4.52 -22.40
N MET A 394 -9.49 -4.10 -21.27
CA MET A 394 -9.49 -4.82 -20.00
C MET A 394 -10.55 -4.23 -19.07
N THR A 395 -11.00 -5.02 -18.10
CA THR A 395 -12.03 -4.67 -17.13
C THR A 395 -11.39 -4.59 -15.74
N TYR A 396 -11.74 -3.55 -14.99
CA TYR A 396 -11.17 -3.27 -13.68
C TYR A 396 -12.25 -2.86 -12.69
N PHE A 397 -12.07 -3.20 -11.42
CA PHE A 397 -12.64 -2.44 -10.31
C PHE A 397 -11.76 -1.23 -10.02
N GLU A 398 -12.37 -0.05 -9.89
CA GLU A 398 -11.82 1.06 -9.12
C GLU A 398 -12.26 0.90 -7.66
N CYS A 399 -11.30 0.81 -6.75
CA CYS A 399 -11.50 0.72 -5.31
C CYS A 399 -10.86 1.95 -4.61
N PRO A 400 -11.36 2.37 -3.44
CA PRO A 400 -10.62 3.31 -2.59
C PRO A 400 -9.27 2.73 -2.15
N GLU A 401 -8.26 3.59 -1.96
CA GLU A 401 -6.98 3.22 -1.34
C GLU A 401 -6.88 3.77 0.08
N TYR A 402 -6.22 3.02 0.97
CA TYR A 402 -6.00 3.41 2.36
C TYR A 402 -5.16 4.68 2.47
N THR A 403 -5.55 5.55 3.40
CA THR A 403 -4.99 6.89 3.53
C THR A 403 -3.83 6.90 4.52
N PRO A 404 -2.61 7.31 4.13
CA PRO A 404 -1.50 7.40 5.06
C PRO A 404 -1.76 8.45 6.14
N ASN A 405 -1.93 7.99 7.38
CA ASN A 405 -1.90 8.83 8.58
C ASN A 405 -0.54 9.57 8.68
N HIS A 406 -0.61 10.88 8.92
CA HIS A 406 0.54 11.78 9.04
C HIS A 406 1.54 11.38 10.14
N ASP A 407 1.08 10.74 11.22
CA ASP A 407 1.93 10.38 12.35
C ASP A 407 2.94 9.28 11.99
N LEU A 408 2.52 8.36 11.12
CA LEU A 408 3.33 7.27 10.58
C LEU A 408 4.15 7.68 9.33
N SER A 409 3.99 8.92 8.87
CA SER A 409 4.73 9.48 7.73
C SER A 409 6.11 10.04 8.11
N ARG A 410 6.96 10.32 7.12
CA ARG A 410 8.33 10.83 7.37
C ARG A 410 8.35 12.28 7.88
N PRO A 411 9.19 12.62 8.88
CA PRO A 411 9.81 11.79 9.91
C PRO A 411 9.04 11.91 11.24
N THR A 412 7.71 11.92 11.18
CA THR A 412 6.85 12.40 12.26
C THR A 412 6.94 11.52 13.50
N LEU A 413 6.80 10.20 13.37
CA LEU A 413 6.90 9.24 14.47
C LEU A 413 8.22 9.33 15.26
N ASN A 414 9.35 9.61 14.61
CA ASN A 414 10.65 9.75 15.29
C ASN A 414 10.85 11.13 15.91
N THR A 415 10.00 12.11 15.59
CA THR A 415 10.12 13.47 16.10
C THR A 415 9.23 13.64 17.33
N LYS A 416 9.85 13.74 18.51
CA LYS A 416 9.15 14.07 19.77
C LYS A 416 8.28 15.32 19.57
N ASN A 417 6.95 15.13 19.63
CA ASN A 417 5.89 16.15 19.65
C ASN A 417 5.67 17.02 18.39
N LYS A 418 5.29 16.40 17.27
CA LYS A 418 4.73 17.10 16.09
C LYS A 418 3.28 16.79 15.71
N SER A 419 2.69 15.66 16.14
CA SER A 419 1.31 15.34 15.79
C SER A 419 0.29 16.10 16.64
N VAL A 420 -0.87 16.39 16.04
CA VAL A 420 -1.96 17.15 16.64
C VAL A 420 -3.25 16.37 16.42
N ASN A 421 -4.01 16.18 17.50
CA ASN A 421 -5.33 15.57 17.45
C ASN A 421 -6.28 16.48 16.64
N PRO A 422 -6.85 16.02 15.51
CA PRO A 422 -7.70 16.85 14.66
C PRO A 422 -9.05 17.20 15.31
N GLU A 423 -9.54 16.39 16.25
CA GLU A 423 -10.81 16.61 16.95
C GLU A 423 -10.67 17.60 18.12
N THR A 424 -9.54 17.53 18.85
CA THR A 424 -9.33 18.35 20.06
C THR A 424 -8.37 19.52 19.87
N GLY A 425 -7.68 19.61 18.74
CA GLY A 425 -6.69 20.65 18.42
C GLY A 425 -5.43 20.63 19.30
N LYS A 426 -5.30 19.67 20.22
CA LYS A 426 -4.16 19.52 21.14
C LYS A 426 -3.09 18.65 20.50
N LYS A 427 -1.82 18.93 20.81
CA LYS A 427 -0.74 17.99 20.48
C LYS A 427 -1.04 16.63 21.10
N TYR A 428 -0.87 15.54 20.35
CA TYR A 428 -0.86 14.23 20.96
C TYR A 428 0.35 14.13 21.88
N ASP A 429 0.15 13.50 23.04
CA ASP A 429 1.25 13.22 23.95
C ASP A 429 1.98 11.94 23.50
N LEU A 430 2.84 12.07 22.48
CA LEU A 430 3.71 10.98 22.00
C LEU A 430 4.82 10.60 23.01
N LEU A 431 4.64 10.92 24.31
CA LEU A 431 5.48 10.42 25.40
C LEU A 431 5.26 8.93 25.68
N THR A 432 4.13 8.35 25.25
CA THR A 432 3.91 6.89 25.26
C THR A 432 4.48 6.25 23.99
N GLU A 433 5.42 5.31 24.18
CA GLU A 433 5.96 4.49 23.09
C GLU A 433 4.86 3.59 22.49
N PRO A 434 4.91 3.25 21.18
CA PRO A 434 3.95 2.34 20.56
C PRO A 434 3.76 1.02 21.34
N HIS A 435 2.53 0.73 21.74
CA HIS A 435 2.18 -0.47 22.52
C HIS A 435 0.76 -0.97 22.19
N PRO A 436 0.39 -2.23 22.50
CA PRO A 436 -0.88 -2.83 22.06
C PRO A 436 -2.15 -2.09 22.47
N ASN A 437 -2.10 -1.33 23.57
CA ASN A 437 -3.24 -0.59 24.14
C ASN A 437 -3.05 0.93 24.05
N HIS A 438 -2.26 1.41 23.09
CA HIS A 438 -1.98 2.83 22.92
C HIS A 438 -3.28 3.60 22.61
N ASP A 439 -3.49 4.79 23.19
CA ASP A 439 -4.75 5.55 23.03
C ASP A 439 -5.11 5.77 21.55
N LEU A 440 -4.09 6.01 20.71
CA LEU A 440 -4.23 6.15 19.25
C LEU A 440 -4.14 4.78 18.54
N PRO A 441 -5.20 4.34 17.82
CA PRO A 441 -5.24 3.04 17.14
C PRO A 441 -4.09 2.80 16.16
N HIS A 442 -3.71 3.82 15.37
CA HIS A 442 -2.61 3.73 14.39
C HIS A 442 -1.22 3.58 15.03
N LEU A 443 -1.09 3.81 16.34
CA LEU A 443 0.16 3.56 17.09
C LEU A 443 0.10 2.28 17.94
N ARG A 444 -0.96 1.47 17.82
CA ARG A 444 -1.04 0.18 18.50
C ARG A 444 -0.19 -0.86 17.79
N THR A 445 0.48 -1.70 18.58
CA THR A 445 1.40 -2.73 18.07
C THR A 445 0.85 -4.13 18.33
N LEU A 446 1.14 -5.05 17.43
CA LEU A 446 0.64 -6.42 17.46
C LEU A 446 1.49 -7.29 18.40
N PRO A 447 0.92 -7.83 19.49
CA PRO A 447 1.61 -8.76 20.39
C PRO A 447 2.13 -10.00 19.65
N GLY A 448 3.32 -10.46 20.00
CA GLY A 448 3.97 -11.63 19.38
C GLY A 448 4.35 -11.47 17.90
N SER A 449 4.01 -10.35 17.26
CA SER A 449 4.39 -10.13 15.86
C SER A 449 5.89 -9.86 15.72
N LYS A 450 6.50 -10.45 14.68
CA LYS A 450 7.91 -10.26 14.35
C LYS A 450 8.20 -10.53 12.87
N ILE A 451 9.28 -9.96 12.37
CA ILE A 451 9.91 -10.32 11.09
C ILE A 451 11.30 -10.88 11.38
N GLU A 452 11.66 -11.99 10.76
CA GLU A 452 12.92 -12.71 10.97
C GLU A 452 13.69 -12.92 9.67
N LEU A 453 15.02 -13.04 9.77
CA LEU A 453 15.94 -13.04 8.63
C LEU A 453 16.80 -14.31 8.59
N TRP A 454 16.86 -14.90 7.39
CA TRP A 454 17.86 -15.89 6.98
C TRP A 454 18.67 -15.35 5.80
N VAL A 455 19.96 -15.65 5.76
CA VAL A 455 20.82 -15.43 4.58
C VAL A 455 21.46 -16.76 4.21
N ASN A 456 21.25 -17.22 2.98
CA ASN A 456 21.71 -18.52 2.48
C ASN A 456 21.35 -19.69 3.43
N GLY A 457 20.17 -19.62 4.05
CA GLY A 457 19.66 -20.61 5.01
C GLY A 457 20.24 -20.54 6.42
N LYS A 458 21.15 -19.61 6.72
CA LYS A 458 21.65 -19.32 8.06
C LYS A 458 20.77 -18.26 8.73
N TYR A 459 20.42 -18.42 10.00
CA TYR A 459 19.64 -17.45 10.76
C TYR A 459 20.49 -16.24 11.18
N HIS A 460 19.88 -15.05 11.18
CA HIS A 460 20.52 -13.77 11.54
C HIS A 460 19.80 -13.02 12.67
N GLY A 461 18.65 -13.52 13.15
CA GLY A 461 17.86 -12.89 14.19
C GLY A 461 16.56 -12.25 13.68
N VAL A 462 16.00 -11.41 14.54
CA VAL A 462 14.75 -10.69 14.34
C VAL A 462 15.03 -9.31 13.73
N VAL A 463 14.44 -9.05 12.56
CA VAL A 463 14.48 -7.75 11.87
C VAL A 463 13.70 -6.71 12.67
N TRP A 464 12.49 -7.05 13.10
CA TRP A 464 11.62 -6.14 13.86
C TRP A 464 10.59 -6.92 14.68
N GLU A 465 10.24 -6.43 15.86
CA GLU A 465 9.15 -6.95 16.70
C GLU A 465 8.05 -5.89 16.87
N HIS A 466 6.83 -6.33 17.21
CA HIS A 466 5.71 -5.44 17.55
C HIS A 466 5.33 -4.52 16.38
N LEU A 467 5.05 -5.13 15.23
CA LEU A 467 4.55 -4.47 14.03
C LEU A 467 3.25 -3.71 14.32
N PHE A 468 2.98 -2.61 13.62
CA PHE A 468 1.75 -1.85 13.83
C PHE A 468 0.49 -2.64 13.45
N ALA A 469 -0.58 -2.45 14.22
CA ALA A 469 -1.91 -2.91 13.87
C ALA A 469 -2.38 -2.25 12.56
N PHE A 470 -3.07 -3.02 11.72
CA PHE A 470 -3.59 -2.57 10.42
C PHE A 470 -5.09 -2.80 10.20
N LEU A 471 -5.82 -3.57 11.02
CA LEU A 471 -7.28 -3.56 10.96
C LEU A 471 -7.83 -2.17 11.35
N PRO A 472 -9.00 -1.75 10.86
CA PRO A 472 -9.62 -0.50 11.28
C PRO A 472 -9.88 -0.47 12.80
N PRO A 473 -9.79 0.70 13.46
CA PRO A 473 -9.47 2.03 12.91
C PRO A 473 -7.95 2.34 12.83
N ALA A 474 -7.05 1.35 12.89
CA ALA A 474 -5.61 1.59 12.71
C ALA A 474 -5.19 1.81 11.23
N SER A 475 -6.09 1.48 10.31
CA SER A 475 -6.08 1.90 8.89
C SER A 475 -7.45 2.48 8.57
N TYR A 476 -7.50 3.50 7.72
CA TYR A 476 -8.75 4.14 7.29
C TYR A 476 -8.67 4.67 5.86
N ILE A 477 -9.84 4.92 5.26
CA ILE A 477 -10.02 5.58 3.96
C ILE A 477 -10.61 6.98 4.19
N GLU A 478 -10.02 7.99 3.54
CA GLU A 478 -10.43 9.39 3.74
C GLU A 478 -11.88 9.67 3.29
N LYS A 479 -12.65 10.32 4.18
CA LYS A 479 -14.03 10.77 3.93
C LYS A 479 -14.04 11.85 2.82
N GLY A 480 -14.27 11.40 1.59
CA GLY A 480 -14.25 12.27 0.40
C GLY A 480 -13.89 11.54 -0.90
N SER A 481 -13.31 10.34 -0.82
CA SER A 481 -12.94 9.48 -1.97
C SER A 481 -14.15 8.86 -2.71
N ARG A 482 -15.26 9.60 -2.89
CA ARG A 482 -16.58 9.09 -3.38
C ARG A 482 -17.06 7.81 -2.68
N ALA A 483 -16.58 7.56 -1.45
CA ALA A 483 -16.81 6.30 -0.76
C ALA A 483 -18.29 6.10 -0.45
N VAL A 484 -18.81 4.94 -0.85
CA VAL A 484 -20.20 4.49 -0.68
C VAL A 484 -20.48 4.02 0.77
N THR A 485 -19.46 4.00 1.63
CA THR A 485 -19.46 3.49 3.02
C THR A 485 -20.16 4.39 4.06
N GLY A 486 -21.21 5.12 3.67
CA GLY A 486 -22.04 5.90 4.62
C GLY A 486 -21.29 6.97 5.42
N GLY A 487 -20.11 7.41 4.98
CA GLY A 487 -19.26 8.34 5.72
C GLY A 487 -18.42 7.71 6.83
N HIS A 488 -18.35 6.37 6.93
CA HIS A 488 -17.38 5.65 7.77
C HIS A 488 -16.10 5.37 6.97
N GLY A 489 -14.95 5.80 7.51
CA GLY A 489 -13.64 5.56 6.90
C GLY A 489 -12.94 4.31 7.43
N ASP A 490 -13.43 3.76 8.54
CA ASP A 490 -12.84 2.66 9.29
C ASP A 490 -13.38 1.31 8.77
N VAL A 491 -13.03 0.98 7.52
CA VAL A 491 -13.50 -0.23 6.83
C VAL A 491 -12.35 -1.11 6.38
N ASP A 492 -12.55 -2.43 6.43
CA ASP A 492 -11.64 -3.43 5.85
C ASP A 492 -12.23 -3.93 4.53
N ASP A 493 -11.51 -3.76 3.43
CA ASP A 493 -11.93 -4.20 2.10
C ASP A 493 -11.52 -5.65 1.78
N GLY A 494 -11.03 -6.38 2.79
CA GLY A 494 -10.53 -7.74 2.70
C GLY A 494 -9.05 -7.81 2.33
N LEU A 495 -8.41 -6.69 1.98
CA LEU A 495 -7.04 -6.62 1.45
C LEU A 495 -6.09 -5.87 2.41
N LEU A 496 -6.43 -5.79 3.69
CA LEU A 496 -5.55 -5.26 4.74
C LEU A 496 -4.60 -6.33 5.28
N GLY A 497 -3.30 -6.00 5.26
CA GLY A 497 -2.22 -6.82 5.82
C GLY A 497 -0.82 -6.36 5.40
N TYR A 498 0.16 -7.24 5.60
CA TYR A 498 1.57 -7.01 5.26
C TYR A 498 1.96 -7.76 3.99
N TYR A 499 2.23 -7.01 2.93
CA TYR A 499 2.68 -7.52 1.63
C TYR A 499 4.20 -7.67 1.60
N PRO A 500 4.75 -8.81 1.12
CA PRO A 500 6.13 -8.87 0.65
C PRO A 500 6.39 -7.75 -0.35
N ALA A 501 7.50 -7.05 -0.18
CA ALA A 501 7.81 -5.89 -0.97
C ALA A 501 9.31 -5.75 -1.23
N ILE A 502 9.62 -5.16 -2.38
CA ILE A 502 10.98 -4.99 -2.89
C ILE A 502 11.17 -3.54 -3.35
N SER A 503 12.11 -2.81 -2.75
CA SER A 503 12.64 -1.56 -3.33
C SER A 503 13.91 -1.84 -4.13
N HIS A 504 13.96 -1.37 -5.37
CA HIS A 504 15.21 -1.24 -6.12
C HIS A 504 15.71 0.22 -6.10
N TYR A 505 17.00 0.40 -6.34
CA TYR A 505 17.62 1.68 -6.69
C TYR A 505 18.63 1.47 -7.82
N THR A 506 18.59 2.31 -8.85
CA THR A 506 19.57 2.41 -9.96
C THR A 506 20.12 1.07 -10.47
N GLY A 507 19.21 0.21 -10.91
CA GLY A 507 19.47 -1.03 -11.63
C GLY A 507 19.84 -2.25 -10.78
N GLY A 508 19.66 -2.17 -9.46
CA GLY A 508 19.64 -3.34 -8.59
C GLY A 508 18.49 -4.26 -9.00
N ALA A 509 18.73 -5.58 -8.98
CA ALA A 509 17.80 -6.58 -9.48
C ALA A 509 17.72 -7.80 -8.55
N ILE A 510 16.52 -8.35 -8.38
CA ILE A 510 16.25 -9.45 -7.45
C ILE A 510 15.18 -10.38 -8.02
N GLU A 511 15.19 -11.63 -7.59
CA GLU A 511 14.21 -12.68 -7.95
C GLU A 511 13.58 -13.22 -6.66
N CYS A 512 12.26 -13.27 -6.58
CA CYS A 512 11.54 -13.73 -5.39
C CYS A 512 11.01 -15.16 -5.58
N LYS A 513 10.95 -15.94 -4.51
CA LYS A 513 10.13 -17.16 -4.40
C LYS A 513 9.11 -16.96 -3.29
N PHE A 514 7.84 -17.01 -3.65
CA PHE A 514 6.73 -17.00 -2.69
C PHE A 514 6.28 -18.42 -2.33
N ASP A 515 6.64 -19.40 -3.16
CA ASP A 515 6.33 -20.83 -3.01
C ASP A 515 7.61 -21.69 -3.08
N GLY A 516 7.55 -22.89 -2.51
CA GLY A 516 8.62 -23.88 -2.59
C GLY A 516 8.73 -24.55 -3.98
N PRO A 517 9.84 -25.26 -4.26
CA PRO A 517 10.96 -25.54 -3.36
C PRO A 517 11.88 -24.33 -3.19
N TRP A 518 12.27 -24.07 -1.94
CA TRP A 518 13.20 -23.01 -1.56
C TRP A 518 14.60 -23.21 -2.19
N TRP A 519 15.36 -22.13 -2.36
CA TRP A 519 16.79 -22.20 -2.63
C TRP A 519 17.57 -22.68 -1.40
N TYR A 520 17.21 -22.22 -0.20
CA TYR A 520 17.84 -22.63 1.06
C TYR A 520 16.84 -23.06 2.14
N GLY A 521 15.74 -22.32 2.30
CA GLY A 521 14.74 -22.53 3.34
C GLY A 521 15.17 -22.02 4.73
N TYR A 522 14.27 -22.13 5.71
CA TYR A 522 14.49 -21.74 7.12
C TYR A 522 14.70 -22.95 8.07
N GLU A 523 14.66 -24.16 7.54
CA GLU A 523 14.52 -25.41 8.31
C GLU A 523 15.81 -25.88 9.01
N LYS A 524 16.98 -25.36 8.60
CA LYS A 524 18.31 -25.88 8.98
C LYS A 524 18.96 -25.16 10.16
N ASP A 525 18.56 -23.92 10.41
CA ASP A 525 19.20 -23.03 11.38
C ASP A 525 18.19 -21.97 11.87
N GLY A 526 18.36 -21.51 13.10
CA GLY A 526 17.40 -20.65 13.80
C GLY A 526 16.28 -21.43 14.53
N PRO A 527 15.24 -20.73 14.99
CA PRO A 527 14.13 -21.35 15.72
C PRO A 527 13.31 -22.30 14.83
N ALA A 528 12.61 -23.25 15.45
CA ALA A 528 11.69 -24.13 14.73
C ALA A 528 10.34 -23.44 14.48
N HIS A 529 9.87 -23.46 13.24
CA HIS A 529 8.58 -22.88 12.83
C HIS A 529 7.71 -23.92 12.11
N PRO A 530 7.07 -24.84 12.86
CA PRO A 530 6.26 -25.92 12.30
C PRO A 530 4.98 -25.42 11.61
N ASP A 531 4.48 -24.25 12.00
CA ASP A 531 3.25 -23.64 11.47
C ASP A 531 3.53 -22.61 10.36
N ALA A 532 4.79 -22.39 9.98
CA ALA A 532 5.15 -21.47 8.92
C ALA A 532 4.87 -22.05 7.54
N ARG A 533 4.21 -21.25 6.69
CA ARG A 533 3.78 -21.65 5.35
C ARG A 533 4.45 -20.78 4.28
N PRO A 534 4.60 -21.27 3.03
CA PRO A 534 4.93 -20.39 1.91
C PRO A 534 3.89 -19.28 1.81
N ILE A 535 4.30 -18.02 1.70
CA ILE A 535 3.32 -16.93 1.57
C ILE A 535 2.52 -17.01 0.26
N GLY A 536 3.00 -17.77 -0.72
CA GLY A 536 2.26 -18.02 -1.95
C GLY A 536 0.99 -18.86 -1.77
N GLU A 537 0.86 -19.62 -0.68
CA GLU A 537 -0.41 -20.30 -0.34
C GLU A 537 -1.56 -19.30 -0.13
N ARG A 538 -1.26 -18.08 0.36
CA ARG A 538 -2.25 -16.99 0.46
C ARG A 538 -2.88 -16.64 -0.88
N TYR A 539 -2.25 -16.95 -2.01
CA TYR A 539 -2.81 -16.70 -3.33
C TYR A 539 -4.21 -17.33 -3.50
N GLN A 540 -4.33 -18.63 -3.19
CA GLN A 540 -5.60 -19.34 -3.29
C GLN A 540 -6.57 -18.94 -2.17
N GLU A 541 -6.07 -18.72 -0.95
CA GLU A 541 -6.90 -18.29 0.18
C GLU A 541 -7.56 -16.93 -0.09
N GLN A 542 -6.83 -15.94 -0.62
CA GLN A 542 -7.38 -14.64 -1.00
C GLN A 542 -8.45 -14.75 -2.11
N ILE A 543 -8.28 -15.63 -3.10
CA ILE A 543 -9.28 -15.85 -4.15
C ILE A 543 -10.57 -16.44 -3.55
N VAL A 544 -10.44 -17.40 -2.63
CA VAL A 544 -11.59 -17.98 -1.92
C VAL A 544 -12.27 -16.94 -1.02
N GLU A 545 -11.49 -16.18 -0.25
CA GLU A 545 -11.99 -15.06 0.57
C GLU A 545 -12.74 -14.04 -0.29
N ASP A 546 -12.20 -13.64 -1.45
CA ASP A 546 -12.84 -12.63 -2.29
C ASP A 546 -14.14 -13.13 -2.94
N MET A 547 -14.14 -14.36 -3.45
CA MET A 547 -15.33 -15.00 -4.03
C MET A 547 -16.43 -15.20 -2.97
N VAL A 548 -16.08 -15.56 -1.73
CA VAL A 548 -17.05 -15.70 -0.65
C VAL A 548 -17.64 -14.33 -0.27
N ASN A 549 -16.83 -13.28 -0.22
CA ASN A 549 -17.32 -11.92 0.02
C ASN A 549 -18.21 -11.41 -1.13
N ASP A 550 -17.88 -11.70 -2.39
CA ASP A 550 -18.75 -11.39 -3.54
C ASP A 550 -20.13 -12.04 -3.39
N LEU A 551 -20.18 -13.35 -3.08
CA LEU A 551 -21.45 -14.06 -2.87
C LEU A 551 -22.28 -13.48 -1.70
N VAL A 552 -21.64 -13.01 -0.63
CA VAL A 552 -22.32 -12.34 0.48
C VAL A 552 -22.91 -10.99 0.03
N ASP A 553 -22.15 -10.20 -0.72
CA ASP A 553 -22.59 -8.89 -1.25
C ASP A 553 -23.72 -9.03 -2.28
N GLU A 554 -23.69 -10.07 -3.13
CA GLU A 554 -24.77 -10.43 -4.04
C GLU A 554 -26.06 -10.76 -3.27
N ILE A 555 -25.98 -11.69 -2.31
CA ILE A 555 -27.13 -12.13 -1.49
C ILE A 555 -27.71 -10.96 -0.69
N TYR A 556 -26.87 -10.03 -0.21
CA TYR A 556 -27.31 -8.82 0.47
C TYR A 556 -28.13 -7.94 -0.47
N GLN A 557 -27.66 -7.70 -1.70
CA GLN A 557 -28.36 -6.92 -2.72
C GLN A 557 -29.67 -7.61 -3.18
N GLU A 558 -29.66 -8.91 -3.48
CA GLU A 558 -30.86 -9.68 -3.84
C GLU A 558 -31.96 -9.54 -2.77
N LYS A 559 -31.60 -9.68 -1.48
CA LYS A 559 -32.53 -9.54 -0.35
C LYS A 559 -33.05 -8.12 -0.18
N LEU A 560 -32.19 -7.12 -0.39
CA LEU A 560 -32.54 -5.71 -0.24
C LEU A 560 -33.54 -5.25 -1.30
N TYR A 561 -33.35 -5.69 -2.55
CA TYR A 561 -34.29 -5.43 -3.65
C TYR A 561 -35.45 -6.43 -3.73
N LYS A 562 -35.40 -7.52 -2.96
CA LYS A 562 -36.39 -8.62 -2.92
C LYS A 562 -36.61 -9.30 -4.28
N ASP A 563 -35.57 -9.29 -5.12
CA ASP A 563 -35.59 -9.85 -6.47
C ASP A 563 -34.19 -10.38 -6.79
N ARG A 564 -34.09 -11.68 -7.06
CA ARG A 564 -32.81 -12.37 -7.32
C ARG A 564 -32.21 -11.97 -8.67
N ASP A 565 -33.06 -11.67 -9.65
CA ASP A 565 -32.63 -11.24 -10.98
C ASP A 565 -32.50 -9.70 -11.07
N TRP A 566 -32.57 -8.96 -9.95
CA TRP A 566 -32.60 -7.50 -9.95
C TRP A 566 -31.47 -6.87 -10.77
N MET A 567 -30.22 -7.29 -10.53
CA MET A 567 -29.04 -6.75 -11.23
C MET A 567 -29.14 -7.02 -12.73
N LYS A 568 -29.42 -8.28 -13.09
CA LYS A 568 -29.58 -8.74 -14.47
C LYS A 568 -30.67 -7.98 -15.23
N LYS A 569 -31.89 -7.88 -14.66
CA LYS A 569 -32.99 -7.08 -15.20
C LYS A 569 -32.54 -5.64 -15.41
N ARG A 570 -31.96 -5.02 -14.38
CA ARG A 570 -31.56 -3.61 -14.42
C ARG A 570 -30.42 -3.32 -15.40
N VAL A 571 -29.51 -4.26 -15.69
CA VAL A 571 -28.48 -4.12 -16.74
C VAL A 571 -29.06 -4.34 -18.14
N LEU A 572 -30.02 -5.26 -18.30
CA LEU A 572 -30.69 -5.53 -19.60
C LEU A 572 -31.69 -4.42 -19.99
N ASP A 573 -32.40 -3.86 -19.00
CA ASP A 573 -33.37 -2.78 -19.19
C ASP A 573 -32.72 -1.38 -19.23
N ALA A 574 -31.42 -1.27 -18.96
CA ALA A 574 -30.69 -0.01 -19.01
C ALA A 574 -30.61 0.52 -20.45
N PRO A 575 -31.00 1.78 -20.72
CA PRO A 575 -30.89 2.36 -22.06
C PRO A 575 -29.42 2.41 -22.49
N VAL A 576 -29.15 1.90 -23.71
CA VAL A 576 -27.80 1.69 -24.27
C VAL A 576 -26.98 2.99 -24.44
N SER A 577 -27.61 4.16 -24.26
CA SER A 577 -26.98 5.47 -24.41
C SER A 577 -27.22 6.39 -23.20
N LEU A 578 -26.32 6.33 -22.23
CA LEU A 578 -26.00 7.49 -21.38
C LEU A 578 -24.52 7.83 -21.62
N SER A 579 -24.29 8.74 -22.56
CA SER A 579 -22.99 9.38 -22.73
C SER A 579 -22.67 10.17 -21.46
N HIS A 580 -21.57 9.82 -20.78
CA HIS A 580 -21.07 10.61 -19.67
C HIS A 580 -20.59 11.98 -20.18
N ASN A 581 -21.21 13.04 -19.66
CA ASN A 581 -20.62 14.38 -19.56
C ASN A 581 -19.78 14.44 -18.27
#